data_AF-A0A496WDC0-F1
#
_entry.id   AF-A0A496WDC0-F1
#
_cell.length_a   1.000
_cell.length_b   1.000
_cell.length_c   1.000
_cell.angle_alpha   90.00
_cell.angle_beta   90.00
_cell.angle_gamma   90.00
#
_symmetry.space_group_name_H-M   'P 1'
#
loop_
_entity.id
_entity.type
_entity.pdbx_description
1 polymer ?
#
loop_
_entity_poly.entity_id
_entity_poly.type
_entity_poly.pdbx_seq_one_letter_code
_entity_poly.pdbx_strand_id
1 'polypeptide(L)'
;MDREYPVDSELEQGYNLSLSRPDFQALLEEWIRRSEEFRTHADSRLDCAYGQGPRDRIDLFRCGNSNAPLLVFIHGGYWQRGDKNWFSFIADAFVRSGVDVALIGYQLCPHTNMSSIVSQIRKAMVWLWRNA
;
A
#
# COMPACT_ATOMS: atom_id res chain seq x y z
N MET A 1 24.06 -9.68 0.53
CA MET A 1 24.04 -10.46 -0.73
C MET A 1 24.83 -9.62 -1.70
N ASP A 2 26.08 -10.01 -1.96
CA ASP A 2 26.95 -9.23 -2.83
C ASP A 2 26.44 -9.36 -4.27
N ARG A 3 26.33 -8.22 -4.96
CA ARG A 3 25.83 -8.20 -6.33
C ARG A 3 26.89 -8.81 -7.24
N GLU A 4 26.49 -9.83 -8.02
CA GLU A 4 27.34 -10.49 -9.02
C GLU A 4 27.75 -9.53 -10.15
N TYR A 5 26.93 -8.51 -10.41
CA TYR A 5 27.17 -7.47 -11.41
C TYR A 5 27.24 -6.09 -10.74
N PRO A 6 28.19 -5.23 -11.16
CA PRO A 6 28.22 -3.85 -10.72
C PRO A 6 26.94 -3.12 -11.13
N VAL A 7 26.57 -2.11 -10.35
CA VAL A 7 25.42 -1.25 -10.66
C VAL A 7 25.79 -0.36 -11.83
N ASP A 8 25.06 -0.49 -12.93
CA ASP A 8 25.14 0.45 -14.03
C ASP A 8 24.54 1.79 -13.59
N SER A 9 25.34 2.85 -13.64
CA SER A 9 24.95 4.18 -13.17
C SER A 9 23.84 4.81 -14.00
N GLU A 10 23.80 4.56 -15.32
CA GLU A 10 22.77 5.10 -16.20
C GLU A 10 21.43 4.43 -15.91
N LEU A 11 21.43 3.10 -15.76
CA LEU A 11 20.23 2.35 -15.38
C LEU A 11 19.75 2.70 -13.96
N GLU A 12 20.66 2.85 -13.00
CA GLU A 12 20.30 3.25 -11.64
C GLU A 12 19.62 4.63 -11.63
N GLN A 13 20.15 5.59 -12.39
CA GLN A 13 19.54 6.91 -12.53
C GLN A 13 18.14 6.84 -13.17
N GLY A 14 17.95 5.95 -14.15
CA GLY A 14 16.66 5.78 -14.84
C GLY A 14 15.56 5.10 -14.01
N TYR A 15 15.92 4.20 -13.08
CA TYR A 15 14.95 3.43 -12.30
C TYR A 15 14.80 3.89 -10.85
N ASN A 16 15.78 4.60 -10.29
CA ASN A 16 15.72 5.06 -8.91
C ASN A 16 15.13 6.47 -8.82
N LEU A 17 13.81 6.52 -8.81
CA LEU A 17 13.05 7.77 -8.69
C LEU A 17 13.42 8.58 -7.43
N SER A 18 13.90 7.95 -6.36
CA SER A 18 14.30 8.68 -5.15
C SER A 18 15.54 9.55 -5.37
N LEU A 19 16.46 9.15 -6.27
CA LEU A 19 17.60 9.99 -6.65
C LEU A 19 17.18 11.22 -7.46
N SER A 20 16.04 11.14 -8.17
CA SER A 20 15.50 12.24 -8.96
C SER A 20 14.67 13.24 -8.14
N ARG A 21 14.39 12.94 -6.86
CA ARG A 21 13.51 13.76 -5.99
C ARG A 21 14.21 14.10 -4.66
N PRO A 22 14.87 15.27 -4.58
CA PRO A 22 15.57 15.71 -3.36
C PRO A 22 14.67 15.83 -2.12
N ASP A 23 13.37 16.03 -2.33
CA ASP A 23 12.34 16.23 -1.31
C ASP A 23 11.64 14.93 -0.86
N PHE A 24 12.06 13.76 -1.37
CA PHE A 24 11.35 12.50 -1.17
C PHE A 24 11.12 12.15 0.31
N GLN A 25 12.10 12.41 1.17
CA GLN A 25 11.99 12.13 2.61
C GLN A 25 10.91 12.98 3.29
N ALA A 26 10.88 14.29 3.01
CA ALA A 26 9.88 15.19 3.55
C ALA A 26 8.46 14.84 3.03
N LEU A 27 8.35 14.43 1.76
CA LEU A 27 7.08 13.94 1.20
C LEU A 27 6.59 12.68 1.91
N LEU A 28 7.48 11.73 2.18
CA LEU A 28 7.14 10.50 2.89
C LEU A 28 6.65 10.79 4.31
N GLU A 29 7.34 11.67 5.03
CA GLU A 29 6.94 12.09 6.38
C GLU A 29 5.55 12.74 6.38
N GLU A 30 5.26 13.60 5.40
CA GLU A 30 3.94 14.21 5.26
C GLU A 30 2.85 13.18 4.93
N TRP A 31 3.14 12.20 4.07
CA TRP A 31 2.19 11.11 3.76
C TRP A 31 1.87 10.26 4.99
N ILE A 32 2.87 9.95 5.81
CA ILE A 32 2.70 9.22 7.07
C ILE A 32 1.85 10.04 8.02
N ARG A 33 2.22 11.30 8.26
CA ARG A 33 1.50 12.20 9.18
C ARG A 33 0.02 12.33 8.79
N ARG A 34 -0.27 12.58 7.50
CA ARG A 34 -1.66 12.67 7.00
C ARG A 34 -2.40 11.34 7.12
N SER A 35 -1.72 10.22 6.93
CA SER A 35 -2.33 8.89 7.07
C SER A 35 -2.71 8.58 8.50
N GLU A 36 -1.84 8.92 9.45
CA GLU A 36 -2.10 8.79 10.88
C GLU A 36 -3.25 9.70 11.30
N GLU A 37 -3.25 10.96 10.88
CA GLU A 37 -4.33 11.92 11.14
C GLU A 37 -5.67 11.39 10.63
N PHE A 38 -5.74 10.98 9.34
CA PHE A 38 -6.96 10.45 8.74
C PHE A 38 -7.51 9.23 9.49
N ARG A 39 -6.63 8.32 9.94
CA ARG A 39 -7.03 7.12 10.69
C ARG A 39 -7.70 7.42 12.02
N THR A 40 -7.41 8.57 12.64
CA THR A 40 -8.00 8.89 13.97
C THR A 40 -9.50 9.13 13.93
N HIS A 41 -10.04 9.49 12.76
CA HIS A 41 -11.43 9.90 12.61
C HIS A 41 -12.19 9.18 11.49
N ALA A 42 -11.54 8.33 10.71
CA ALA A 42 -12.19 7.53 9.67
C ALA A 42 -12.95 6.33 10.27
N ASP A 43 -14.15 6.07 9.75
CA ASP A 43 -14.82 4.78 9.95
C ASP A 43 -13.99 3.70 9.24
N SER A 44 -13.38 2.79 10.01
CA SER A 44 -12.38 1.88 9.48
C SER A 44 -12.33 0.52 10.17
N ARG A 45 -11.92 -0.48 9.39
CA ARG A 45 -11.52 -1.81 9.84
C ARG A 45 -10.06 -2.01 9.45
N LEU A 46 -9.16 -1.76 10.39
CA LEU A 46 -7.72 -1.84 10.18
C LEU A 46 -7.21 -3.27 10.37
N ASP A 47 -6.12 -3.59 9.68
CA ASP A 47 -5.34 -4.83 9.82
C ASP A 47 -6.17 -6.13 9.69
N CYS A 48 -7.15 -6.13 8.79
CA CYS A 48 -7.90 -7.33 8.44
C CYS A 48 -6.97 -8.35 7.74
N ALA A 49 -6.78 -9.52 8.34
CA ALA A 49 -5.95 -10.57 7.76
C ALA A 49 -6.63 -11.26 6.58
N TYR A 50 -5.99 -11.24 5.41
CA TYR A 50 -6.39 -12.03 4.23
C TYR A 50 -5.48 -13.24 3.99
N GLY A 51 -4.36 -13.32 4.72
CA GLY A 51 -3.34 -14.36 4.60
C GLY A 51 -2.59 -14.54 5.92
N GLN A 52 -1.63 -15.47 5.90
CA GLN A 52 -0.86 -15.84 7.10
C GLN A 52 0.37 -14.96 7.32
N GLY A 53 0.83 -14.25 6.29
CA GLY A 53 1.98 -13.38 6.41
C GLY A 53 1.72 -12.17 7.31
N PRO A 54 2.76 -11.59 7.94
CA PRO A 54 2.60 -10.45 8.84
C PRO A 54 2.05 -9.20 8.13
N ARG A 55 2.45 -8.98 6.87
CA ARG A 55 1.97 -7.91 5.99
C ARG A 55 0.73 -8.26 5.17
N ASP A 56 0.20 -9.49 5.30
CA ASP A 56 -0.99 -9.93 4.56
C ASP A 56 -2.25 -9.34 5.23
N ARG A 57 -2.35 -8.01 5.20
CA ARG A 57 -3.31 -7.19 5.93
C ARG A 57 -3.97 -6.18 5.01
N ILE A 58 -5.25 -5.95 5.24
CA ILE A 58 -6.06 -4.93 4.55
C ILE A 58 -6.56 -3.93 5.57
N ASP A 59 -6.47 -2.65 5.24
CA ASP A 59 -7.26 -1.61 5.91
C ASP A 59 -8.44 -1.25 5.02
N LEU A 60 -9.62 -1.19 5.61
CA LEU A 60 -10.85 -0.84 4.91
C LEU A 60 -11.45 0.41 5.53
N PHE A 61 -11.63 1.46 4.74
CA PHE A 61 -12.23 2.73 5.13
C PHE A 61 -13.61 2.86 4.49
N ARG A 62 -14.62 3.20 5.29
CA ARG A 62 -16.02 3.21 4.87
C ARG A 62 -16.56 4.63 4.73
N CYS A 63 -17.36 4.86 3.70
CA CYS A 63 -18.09 6.11 3.48
C CYS A 63 -19.47 6.13 4.15
N GLY A 64 -19.86 5.03 4.82
CA GLY A 64 -21.14 4.90 5.52
C GLY A 64 -22.33 4.47 4.65
N ASN A 65 -22.14 4.27 3.34
CA ASN A 65 -23.19 3.80 2.44
C ASN A 65 -23.12 2.28 2.27
N SER A 66 -24.24 1.57 2.39
CA SER A 66 -24.29 0.10 2.34
C SER A 66 -23.96 -0.53 0.98
N ASN A 67 -24.03 0.24 -0.10
CA ASN A 67 -23.76 -0.22 -1.48
C ASN A 67 -22.72 0.68 -2.17
N ALA A 68 -21.76 1.22 -1.41
CA ALA A 68 -20.69 2.03 -1.97
C ALA A 68 -19.83 1.22 -2.95
N PRO A 69 -19.35 1.82 -4.06
CA PRO A 69 -18.27 1.21 -4.82
C PRO A 69 -16.99 1.16 -3.97
N LEU A 70 -16.14 0.17 -4.25
CA LEU A 70 -14.87 -0.02 -3.56
C LEU A 70 -13.68 0.34 -4.45
N LEU A 71 -12.86 1.28 -4.01
CA LEU A 71 -11.53 1.53 -4.56
C LEU A 71 -10.50 0.66 -3.84
N VAL A 72 -9.68 -0.07 -4.60
CA VAL A 72 -8.59 -0.88 -4.04
C VAL A 72 -7.25 -0.24 -4.38
N PHE A 73 -6.47 0.07 -3.35
CA PHE A 73 -5.15 0.68 -3.46
C PHE A 73 -4.05 -0.33 -3.11
N ILE A 74 -3.08 -0.47 -4.00
CA ILE A 74 -1.87 -1.29 -3.83
C ILE A 74 -0.68 -0.35 -3.90
N HIS A 75 0.10 -0.29 -2.82
CA HIS A 75 1.20 0.67 -2.73
C HIS A 75 2.37 0.32 -3.67
N GLY A 76 3.27 1.29 -3.89
CA GLY A 76 4.49 1.11 -4.67
C GLY A 76 5.69 0.68 -3.81
N GLY A 77 6.90 1.06 -4.21
CA GLY A 77 8.13 0.82 -3.45
C GLY A 77 9.01 -0.32 -3.99
N TYR A 78 8.95 -0.55 -5.31
CA TYR A 78 9.81 -1.52 -6.02
C TYR A 78 9.75 -2.93 -5.40
N TRP A 79 8.60 -3.31 -4.84
CA TRP A 79 8.35 -4.57 -4.12
C TRP A 79 9.33 -4.89 -2.99
N GLN A 80 10.11 -3.91 -2.57
CA GLN A 80 11.20 -4.04 -1.59
C GLN A 80 11.01 -3.11 -0.39
N ARG A 81 10.16 -2.08 -0.53
CA ARG A 81 9.92 -1.03 0.46
C ARG A 81 8.45 -0.60 0.43
N GLY A 82 8.06 0.22 1.39
CA GLY A 82 6.70 0.76 1.49
C GLY A 82 5.84 -0.01 2.48
N ASP A 83 4.82 0.64 3.02
CA ASP A 83 3.81 0.06 3.88
C ASP A 83 2.44 0.68 3.56
N LYS A 84 1.35 -0.11 3.64
CA LYS A 84 -0.01 0.40 3.42
C LYS A 84 -0.35 1.55 4.37
N ASN A 85 0.25 1.57 5.56
CA ASN A 85 -0.02 2.57 6.58
C ASN A 85 0.44 3.98 6.16
N TRP A 86 1.38 4.10 5.22
CA TRP A 86 1.87 5.40 4.73
C TRP A 86 0.89 6.12 3.81
N PHE A 87 -0.16 5.43 3.34
CA PHE A 87 -1.02 5.91 2.25
C PHE A 87 -2.49 6.04 2.63
N SER A 88 -2.85 5.88 3.91
CA SER A 88 -4.26 5.94 4.34
C SER A 88 -4.91 7.29 4.02
N PHE A 89 -4.12 8.38 3.96
CA PHE A 89 -4.60 9.70 3.55
C PHE A 89 -5.25 9.73 2.16
N ILE A 90 -4.92 8.79 1.27
CA ILE A 90 -5.51 8.71 -0.07
C ILE A 90 -7.02 8.45 0.03
N ALA A 91 -7.46 7.70 1.04
CA ALA A 91 -8.85 7.31 1.19
C ALA A 91 -9.78 8.49 1.49
N ASP A 92 -9.29 9.57 2.11
CA ASP A 92 -10.12 10.70 2.56
C ASP A 92 -11.02 11.27 1.46
N ALA A 93 -10.42 11.65 0.32
CA ALA A 93 -11.17 12.25 -0.79
C ALA A 93 -12.24 11.31 -1.35
N PHE A 94 -11.97 10.01 -1.41
CA PHE A 94 -12.88 8.99 -1.94
C PHE A 94 -14.01 8.69 -0.96
N VAL A 95 -13.69 8.52 0.32
CA VAL A 95 -14.65 8.32 1.41
C VAL A 95 -15.63 9.49 1.46
N ARG A 96 -15.13 10.73 1.41
CA ARG A 96 -15.98 11.94 1.34
C ARG A 96 -16.83 12.03 0.08
N SER A 97 -16.47 11.29 -0.97
CA SER A 97 -17.19 11.20 -2.23
C SER A 97 -18.11 9.98 -2.32
N GLY A 98 -18.34 9.26 -1.22
CA GLY A 98 -19.23 8.10 -1.18
C GLY A 98 -18.63 6.80 -1.72
N VAL A 99 -17.30 6.69 -1.71
CA VAL A 99 -16.56 5.51 -2.18
C VAL A 99 -15.80 4.89 -1.01
N ASP A 100 -15.98 3.58 -0.79
CA ASP A 100 -15.20 2.84 0.18
C ASP A 100 -13.78 2.60 -0.36
N VAL A 101 -12.81 2.48 0.54
CA VAL A 101 -11.40 2.33 0.12
C VAL A 101 -10.70 1.23 0.89
N ALA A 102 -10.10 0.29 0.16
CA ALA A 102 -9.26 -0.78 0.72
C ALA A 102 -7.78 -0.54 0.38
N LEU A 103 -6.92 -0.56 1.39
CA LEU A 103 -5.46 -0.52 1.22
C LEU A 103 -4.87 -1.91 1.53
N ILE A 104 -4.16 -2.48 0.57
CA ILE A 104 -3.58 -3.83 0.68
C ILE A 104 -2.10 -3.74 1.04
N GLY A 105 -1.71 -4.37 2.15
CA GLY A 105 -0.32 -4.68 2.46
C GLY A 105 0.06 -6.03 1.83
N TYR A 106 1.34 -6.20 1.51
CA TYR A 106 1.88 -7.45 0.97
C TYR A 106 3.35 -7.64 1.41
N GLN A 107 3.86 -8.87 1.36
CA GLN A 107 5.25 -9.17 1.74
C GLN A 107 6.25 -8.55 0.76
N LEU A 108 7.46 -8.25 1.22
CA LEU A 108 8.47 -7.58 0.40
C LEU A 108 9.66 -8.49 0.10
N CYS A 109 10.27 -8.29 -1.06
CA CYS A 109 11.57 -8.84 -1.39
C CYS A 109 12.65 -8.26 -0.44
N PRO A 110 13.69 -9.04 -0.09
CA PRO A 110 14.00 -10.39 -0.57
C PRO A 110 13.34 -11.52 0.24
N HIS A 111 12.54 -11.21 1.26
CA HIS A 111 11.87 -12.22 2.09
C HIS A 111 10.76 -12.98 1.36
N THR A 112 10.31 -12.46 0.22
CA THR A 112 9.44 -13.14 -0.74
C THR A 112 9.92 -12.91 -2.18
N ASN A 113 9.15 -13.39 -3.16
CA ASN A 113 9.39 -13.16 -4.59
C ASN A 113 8.15 -12.56 -5.27
N MET A 114 8.32 -12.06 -6.49
CA MET A 114 7.26 -11.41 -7.27
C MET A 114 6.02 -12.30 -7.46
N SER A 115 6.20 -13.58 -7.76
CA SER A 115 5.10 -14.52 -7.96
C SER A 115 4.26 -14.69 -6.70
N SER A 116 4.92 -14.72 -5.52
CA SER A 116 4.24 -14.75 -4.22
C SER A 116 3.48 -13.46 -3.94
N ILE A 117 4.03 -12.29 -4.29
CA ILE A 117 3.33 -11.00 -4.15
C ILE A 117 2.06 -10.99 -5.03
N VAL A 118 2.16 -11.41 -6.29
CA VAL A 118 0.98 -11.53 -7.18
C VAL A 118 -0.07 -12.47 -6.58
N SER A 119 0.35 -13.61 -6.02
CA SER A 119 -0.54 -14.54 -5.33
C SER A 119 -1.21 -13.91 -4.10
N GLN A 120 -0.48 -13.12 -3.31
CA GLN A 120 -1.02 -12.38 -2.17
C GLN A 120 -2.08 -11.36 -2.60
N ILE A 121 -1.83 -10.56 -3.64
CA ILE A 121 -2.82 -9.62 -4.16
C ILE A 121 -4.07 -10.35 -4.63
N ARG A 122 -3.95 -11.49 -5.33
CA ARG A 122 -5.11 -12.30 -5.73
C ARG A 122 -5.93 -12.78 -4.52
N LYS A 123 -5.28 -13.22 -3.44
CA LYS A 123 -5.95 -13.61 -2.19
C LYS A 123 -6.66 -12.42 -1.54
N ALA A 124 -6.03 -11.25 -1.52
CA ALA A 124 -6.63 -10.02 -1.01
C ALA A 124 -7.88 -9.63 -1.81
N MET A 125 -7.87 -9.73 -3.15
CA MET A 125 -9.05 -9.48 -3.98
C MET A 125 -10.21 -10.44 -3.66
N VAL A 126 -9.93 -11.73 -3.48
CA VAL A 126 -10.94 -12.72 -3.08
C VAL A 126 -11.49 -12.42 -1.68
N TRP A 127 -10.64 -11.97 -0.77
CA TRP A 127 -11.06 -11.57 0.57
C TRP A 127 -11.99 -10.35 0.50
N LEU A 128 -11.61 -9.31 -0.25
CA LEU A 128 -12.42 -8.10 -0.44
C LEU A 128 -13.79 -8.43 -1.04
N TRP A 129 -13.83 -9.24 -2.10
CA TRP A 129 -15.08 -9.69 -2.71
C TRP A 129 -16.07 -10.34 -1.73
N ARG A 130 -15.56 -10.94 -0.65
CA ARG A 130 -16.39 -11.65 0.35
C ARG A 130 -16.72 -10.82 1.59
N ASN A 131 -15.98 -9.74 1.86
CA ASN A 131 -15.98 -9.08 3.17
C ASN A 131 -16.09 -7.55 3.11
N ALA A 132 -15.90 -6.95 1.93
CA ALA A 132 -15.98 -5.52 1.71
C ALA A 132 -17.32 -5.15 1.10
#